data_AF-M6GIT7-F1
#
_entry.id   AF-M6GIT7-F1
#
_cell.length_a   1.000
_cell.length_b   1.000
_cell.length_c   1.000
_cell.angle_alpha   90.00
_cell.angle_beta   90.00
_cell.angle_gamma   90.00
#
_symmetry.space_group_name_H-M   'P 1'
#
loop_
_entity.id
_entity.type
_entity.pdbx_description
1 polymer ?
#
loop_
_entity_poly.entity_id
_entity_poly.type
_entity_poly.pdbx_seq_one_letter_code
_entity_poly.pdbx_strand_id
1 'polypeptide(L)'
;EKVLRFSTNKGENIRAMESDRLRYIPSLLTRNDGSKIQVAFRVSAVRDEKGFIVGSIIMLSEITALSISEKEKSEMEKVIQSERRLESIQKLAAGLAHEINNPLMGIINYGHVIQNHKGGDAETKNYARLIIEQGERIAAIIRNLVLFS
;
A
#
# COMPACT_ATOMS: atom_id res chain seq x y z
N GLU A 1 12.82 -1.32 -33.08
CA GLU A 1 13.34 0.07 -32.99
C GLU A 1 13.34 0.73 -34.37
N LYS A 2 12.52 1.76 -34.58
CA LYS A 2 12.71 2.65 -35.74
C LYS A 2 13.76 3.68 -35.34
N VAL A 3 15.02 3.42 -35.65
CA VAL A 3 16.07 4.44 -35.56
C VAL A 3 15.82 5.41 -36.71
N LEU A 4 15.16 6.54 -36.42
CA LEU A 4 15.08 7.65 -37.37
C LEU A 4 16.48 8.23 -37.51
N ARG A 5 17.23 7.80 -38.54
CA ARG A 5 18.49 8.44 -38.94
C ARG A 5 18.14 9.76 -39.61
N PHE A 6 18.48 10.87 -38.96
CA PHE A 6 18.46 12.18 -39.59
C PHE A 6 19.88 12.56 -39.97
N SER A 7 20.18 12.63 -41.28
CA SER A 7 21.35 13.35 -41.78
C SER A 7 20.98 14.82 -41.89
N THR A 8 21.67 15.70 -41.18
CA THR A 8 21.61 17.14 -41.46
C THR A 8 22.64 17.47 -42.54
N ASN A 9 22.33 18.50 -43.33
CA ASN A 9 22.91 18.74 -44.66
C ASN A 9 24.34 19.35 -44.66
N LYS A 10 25.14 19.12 -43.62
CA LYS A 10 26.56 19.49 -43.55
C LYS A 10 27.30 18.45 -42.71
N GLY A 11 28.40 17.92 -43.24
CA GLY A 11 29.19 16.83 -42.67
C GLY A 11 29.94 17.17 -41.38
N GLU A 12 29.24 17.64 -40.36
CA GLU A 12 29.76 17.84 -39.01
C GLU A 12 29.60 16.55 -38.20
N ASN A 13 30.69 16.10 -37.57
CA ASN A 13 30.71 14.91 -36.73
C ASN A 13 30.00 15.19 -35.40
N ILE A 14 28.72 14.86 -35.32
CA ILE A 14 27.93 15.02 -34.10
C ILE A 14 28.10 13.79 -33.20
N ARG A 15 28.47 14.00 -31.93
CA ARG A 15 28.51 12.94 -30.91
C ARG A 15 27.27 13.02 -30.01
N ALA A 16 26.51 11.93 -29.95
CA ALA A 16 25.54 11.72 -28.87
C ALA A 16 26.30 11.22 -27.63
N MET A 17 26.25 11.94 -26.51
CA MET A 17 26.73 11.42 -25.23
C MET A 17 25.59 10.70 -24.49
N GLU A 18 25.86 9.48 -24.04
CA GLU A 18 25.05 8.77 -23.05
C GLU A 18 25.14 9.48 -21.70
N SER A 19 24.40 10.57 -21.51
CA SER A 19 24.08 11.07 -20.17
C SER A 19 22.89 12.00 -20.25
N ASP A 20 21.73 11.58 -19.74
CA ASP A 20 21.38 11.80 -18.34
C ASP A 20 19.91 11.39 -18.12
N ARG A 21 19.65 10.56 -17.10
CA ARG A 21 18.36 10.13 -16.52
C ARG A 21 17.21 9.73 -17.48
N LEU A 22 16.85 8.44 -17.44
CA LEU A 22 15.51 7.95 -17.77
C LEU A 22 14.46 8.80 -17.02
N ARG A 23 13.79 9.72 -17.71
CA ARG A 23 12.56 10.33 -17.19
C ARG A 23 11.39 9.49 -17.67
N TYR A 24 10.93 8.61 -16.77
CA TYR A 24 9.69 7.89 -16.94
C TYR A 24 8.52 8.87 -16.78
N ILE A 25 8.14 9.53 -17.87
CA ILE A 25 6.89 10.28 -17.94
C ILE A 25 5.95 9.40 -18.75
N PRO A 26 5.10 8.59 -18.10
CA PRO A 26 4.10 7.81 -18.81
C PRO A 26 3.13 8.79 -19.45
N SER A 27 3.22 8.93 -20.78
CA SER A 27 2.31 9.76 -21.56
C SER A 27 1.52 8.89 -22.52
N LEU A 28 0.22 9.14 -22.56
CA LEU A 28 -0.64 8.63 -23.62
C LEU A 28 -0.47 9.53 -24.84
N LEU A 29 0.01 8.97 -25.94
CA LEU A 29 -0.02 9.61 -27.25
C LEU A 29 -1.16 9.05 -28.07
N THR A 30 -1.76 9.90 -28.89
CA THR A 30 -2.77 9.51 -29.86
C THR A 30 -2.10 9.36 -31.22
N ARG A 31 -2.20 8.20 -31.85
CA ARG A 31 -1.78 7.99 -33.25
C ARG A 31 -2.71 8.77 -34.19
N ASN A 32 -2.28 8.97 -35.43
CA ASN A 32 -3.08 9.69 -36.44
C ASN A 32 -4.44 9.02 -36.74
N ASP A 33 -4.57 7.73 -36.47
CA ASP A 33 -5.83 6.97 -36.60
C ASP A 33 -6.76 7.08 -35.38
N GLY A 34 -6.37 7.85 -34.36
CA GLY A 34 -7.13 8.03 -33.12
C GLY A 34 -6.85 6.99 -32.02
N SER A 35 -6.08 5.93 -32.30
CA SER A 35 -5.71 4.95 -31.28
C SER A 35 -4.73 5.53 -30.26
N LYS A 36 -4.91 5.19 -28.98
CA LYS A 36 -4.01 5.66 -27.91
C LYS A 36 -2.91 4.63 -27.66
N ILE A 37 -1.68 5.08 -27.65
CA ILE A 37 -0.50 4.29 -27.31
C ILE A 37 0.18 4.89 -26.07
N GLN A 38 0.62 4.02 -25.16
CA GLN A 38 1.56 4.42 -24.13
C GLN A 38 2.97 4.36 -24.69
N VAL A 39 3.74 5.42 -24.44
CA VAL A 39 5.12 5.51 -24.89
C VAL A 39 6.02 5.93 -23.75
N ALA A 40 7.24 5.40 -23.75
CA ALA A 40 8.35 5.89 -22.95
C ALA A 40 9.22 6.82 -23.82
N PHE A 41 9.66 7.94 -23.25
CA PHE A 41 10.55 8.89 -23.91
C PHE A 41 11.95 8.83 -23.29
N ARG A 42 12.96 8.85 -24.15
CA ARG A 42 14.33 9.17 -23.76
C ARG A 42 14.75 10.44 -24.51
N VAL A 43 15.23 11.43 -23.77
CA VAL A 43 15.75 12.69 -24.35
C VAL A 43 17.23 12.75 -24.05
N SER A 44 18.03 12.93 -25.10
CA SER A 44 19.49 13.10 -24.98
C SER A 44 19.88 14.41 -25.64
N ALA A 45 20.66 15.23 -24.93
CA ALA A 45 21.16 16.49 -25.48
C ALA A 45 22.22 16.22 -26.56
N VAL A 46 22.15 16.95 -27.66
CA VAL A 46 23.17 16.95 -28.71
C VAL A 46 24.06 18.16 -28.50
N ARG A 47 25.38 17.94 -28.46
CA ARG A 47 26.36 19.00 -28.21
C ARG A 47 27.34 19.14 -29.37
N ASP A 48 27.81 20.35 -29.61
CA ASP A 48 28.91 20.63 -30.53
C ASP A 48 30.28 20.28 -29.91
N GLU A 49 31.36 20.42 -30.69
CA GLU A 49 32.72 20.15 -30.24
C GLU A 49 33.18 21.04 -29.07
N LYS A 50 32.53 22.20 -28.88
CA LYS A 50 32.79 23.14 -27.78
C LYS A 50 31.93 22.86 -26.53
N GLY A 51 31.06 21.84 -26.59
CA GLY A 51 30.19 21.41 -25.50
C GLY A 51 28.85 22.16 -25.41
N PHE A 52 28.56 23.09 -26.32
CA PHE A 52 27.27 23.80 -26.35
C PHE A 52 26.16 22.87 -26.83
N ILE A 53 24.99 22.94 -26.20
CA ILE A 53 23.81 22.18 -26.62
C ILE A 53 23.30 22.79 -27.93
N VAL A 54 23.40 22.04 -29.01
CA VAL A 54 22.95 22.44 -30.35
C VAL A 54 21.66 21.71 -30.77
N GLY A 55 21.18 20.77 -29.96
CA GLY A 55 19.92 20.09 -30.21
C GLY A 55 19.55 19.05 -29.16
N SER A 56 18.54 18.24 -29.46
CA SER A 56 18.14 17.08 -28.67
C SER A 56 17.69 15.94 -29.57
N ILE A 57 17.99 14.71 -29.15
CA ILE A 57 17.46 13.48 -29.73
C ILE A 57 16.37 12.98 -28.79
N ILE A 58 15.18 12.74 -29.34
CA ILE A 58 14.05 12.15 -28.62
C ILE A 58 13.84 10.75 -29.19
N MET A 59 13.97 9.73 -28.36
CA MET A 59 13.57 8.37 -28.68
C MET A 59 12.24 8.05 -28.01
N LEU A 60 11.32 7.52 -28.81
CA LEU A 60 9.99 7.08 -28.43
C LEU A 60 9.94 5.56 -28.54
N SER A 61 9.57 4.88 -27.46
CA SER A 61 9.32 3.44 -27.47
C SER A 61 7.89 3.18 -27.05
N GLU A 62 7.11 2.50 -27.90
CA GLU A 62 5.79 2.02 -27.55
C GLU A 62 5.93 0.92 -26.48
N ILE A 63 5.15 1.04 -25.42
CA ILE A 63 5.14 0.07 -24.33
C ILE A 63 3.96 -0.87 -24.58
N THR A 64 4.26 -2.16 -24.83
CA THR A 64 3.28 -3.20 -25.19
C THR A 64 2.37 -3.59 -24.02
N ALA A 65 1.19 -4.13 -24.34
CA ALA A 65 0.18 -4.60 -23.37
C ALA A 65 0.71 -5.56 -22.28
N LEU A 66 1.83 -6.26 -22.53
CA LEU A 66 2.49 -7.12 -21.55
C LEU A 66 2.87 -6.35 -20.26
N SER A 67 3.38 -5.13 -20.37
CA SER A 67 3.75 -4.33 -19.20
C SER A 67 2.54 -3.83 -18.42
N ILE A 68 1.39 -3.69 -19.07
CA ILE A 68 0.11 -3.37 -18.42
C ILE A 68 -0.38 -4.58 -17.64
N SER A 69 -0.36 -5.77 -18.25
CA SER A 69 -0.73 -7.02 -17.59
C SER A 69 0.18 -7.34 -16.39
N GLU A 70 1.48 -7.10 -16.50
CA GLU A 70 2.43 -7.26 -15.39
C GLU A 70 2.15 -6.26 -14.24
N LYS A 71 1.78 -5.03 -14.58
CA LYS A 71 1.42 -4.01 -13.58
C LYS A 71 0.10 -4.36 -12.87
N GLU A 72 -0.93 -4.75 -13.63
CA GLU A 72 -2.21 -5.20 -13.08
C GLU A 72 -2.05 -6.43 -12.20
N LYS A 73 -1.24 -7.41 -12.63
CA LYS A 73 -0.90 -8.58 -11.83
C LYS A 73 -0.19 -8.19 -10.54
N SER A 74 0.79 -7.27 -10.60
CA SER A 74 1.49 -6.79 -9.41
C SER A 74 0.57 -6.04 -8.44
N GLU A 75 -0.37 -5.24 -8.96
CA GLU A 75 -1.39 -4.57 -8.13
C GLU A 75 -2.34 -5.58 -7.47
N MET A 76 -2.78 -6.59 -8.22
CA MET A 76 -3.64 -7.66 -7.71
C MET A 76 -2.92 -8.52 -6.66
N GLU A 77 -1.65 -8.85 -6.87
CA GLU A 77 -0.82 -9.54 -5.88
C GLU A 77 -0.69 -8.76 -4.57
N LYS A 78 -0.57 -7.41 -4.64
CA LYS A 78 -0.56 -6.56 -3.44
C LYS A 78 -1.90 -6.58 -2.71
N VAL A 79 -3.01 -6.53 -3.45
CA VAL A 79 -4.35 -6.65 -2.85
C VAL A 79 -4.50 -8.00 -2.16
N ILE A 80 -4.18 -9.10 -2.83
CA ILE A 80 -4.23 -10.45 -2.26
C ILE A 80 -3.35 -10.56 -1.01
N GLN A 81 -2.14 -10.00 -1.05
CA GLN A 81 -1.24 -10.00 0.11
C GLN A 81 -1.83 -9.20 1.28
N SER A 82 -2.49 -8.07 1.00
CA SER A 82 -3.16 -7.27 2.02
C SER A 82 -4.35 -8.00 2.64
N GLU A 83 -5.15 -8.71 1.84
CA GLU A 83 -6.28 -9.52 2.29
C GLU A 83 -5.82 -10.67 3.19
N ARG A 84 -4.79 -11.42 2.77
CA ARG A 84 -4.19 -12.50 3.60
C ARG A 84 -3.65 -11.97 4.93
N ARG A 85 -3.09 -10.77 4.93
CA ARG A 85 -2.63 -10.12 6.16
C ARG A 85 -3.80 -9.78 7.07
N LEU A 86 -4.89 -9.25 6.52
CA LEU A 86 -6.12 -8.97 7.27
C LEU A 86 -6.71 -10.26 7.84
N GLU A 87 -6.88 -11.32 7.05
CA GLU A 87 -7.35 -12.63 7.52
C GLU A 87 -6.51 -13.17 8.69
N SER A 88 -5.19 -12.99 8.63
CA SER A 88 -4.29 -13.42 9.69
C SER A 88 -4.51 -12.60 10.97
N ILE A 89 -4.72 -11.28 10.86
CA ILE A 89 -5.07 -10.41 11.98
C ILE A 89 -6.43 -10.79 12.57
N GLN A 90 -7.43 -11.08 11.75
CA GLN A 90 -8.76 -11.51 12.20
C GLN A 90 -8.68 -12.81 13.02
N LYS A 91 -7.96 -13.81 12.51
CA LYS A 91 -7.74 -15.08 13.22
C LYS A 91 -7.05 -14.88 14.56
N LEU A 92 -6.02 -14.03 14.61
CA LEU A 92 -5.32 -13.68 15.85
C LEU A 92 -6.25 -12.94 16.82
N ALA A 93 -7.04 -11.96 16.35
CA ALA A 93 -7.99 -11.22 17.17
C ALA A 93 -9.05 -12.13 17.79
N ALA A 94 -9.59 -13.09 17.02
CA ALA A 94 -10.54 -14.07 17.52
C ALA A 94 -9.94 -15.00 18.60
N GLY A 95 -8.69 -15.47 18.39
CA GLY A 95 -7.97 -16.27 19.37
C GLY A 95 -7.71 -15.50 20.67
N LEU A 96 -7.16 -14.28 20.56
CA LEU A 96 -6.91 -13.40 21.70
C LEU A 96 -8.19 -13.04 22.45
N ALA A 97 -9.29 -12.80 21.74
CA ALA A 97 -10.58 -12.52 22.36
C ALA A 97 -11.02 -13.68 23.27
N HIS A 98 -10.88 -14.93 22.81
CA HIS A 98 -11.20 -16.09 23.62
C HIS A 98 -10.26 -16.21 24.84
N GLU A 99 -8.95 -16.04 24.64
CA GLU A 99 -7.96 -16.16 25.72
C GLU A 99 -8.10 -15.08 26.79
N ILE A 100 -8.50 -13.86 26.41
CA ILE A 100 -8.73 -12.76 27.36
C ILE A 100 -10.07 -12.91 28.06
N ASN A 101 -11.13 -13.31 27.35
CA ASN A 101 -12.44 -13.50 27.95
C ASN A 101 -12.43 -14.56 29.06
N ASN A 102 -11.58 -15.60 28.93
CA ASN A 102 -11.48 -16.67 29.92
C ASN A 102 -11.15 -16.17 31.35
N PRO A 103 -10.00 -15.53 31.62
CA PRO A 103 -9.69 -14.99 32.94
C PRO A 103 -10.60 -13.82 33.31
N LEU A 104 -11.04 -13.01 32.34
CA LEU A 104 -11.93 -11.87 32.58
C LEU A 104 -13.28 -12.29 33.16
N MET A 105 -13.88 -13.36 32.64
CA MET A 105 -15.11 -13.94 33.19
C MET A 105 -14.89 -14.45 34.62
N GLY A 106 -13.71 -14.99 34.94
CA GLY A 106 -13.33 -15.33 36.30
C GLY A 106 -13.32 -14.12 37.22
N ILE A 107 -12.69 -13.02 36.81
CA ILE A 107 -12.64 -11.76 37.56
C ILE A 107 -14.04 -11.20 37.81
N ILE A 108 -14.90 -11.15 36.79
CA ILE A 108 -16.29 -10.70 36.91
C ILE A 108 -17.07 -11.58 37.90
N ASN A 109 -16.93 -12.90 37.79
CA ASN A 109 -17.59 -13.83 38.71
C ASN A 109 -17.15 -13.63 40.16
N TYR A 110 -15.85 -13.45 40.43
CA TYR A 110 -15.38 -13.12 41.78
C TYR A 110 -15.93 -11.78 42.26
N GLY A 111 -16.03 -10.78 41.37
CA GLY A 111 -16.74 -9.53 41.65
C GLY A 111 -18.18 -9.78 42.11
N HIS A 112 -18.96 -10.61 41.40
CA HIS A 112 -20.31 -10.97 41.80
C HIS A 112 -20.35 -11.72 43.15
N VAL A 113 -19.42 -12.64 43.41
CA VAL A 113 -19.33 -13.35 44.69
C VAL A 113 -19.10 -12.38 45.84
N ILE A 114 -18.17 -11.43 45.68
CA ILE A 114 -17.86 -10.40 46.70
C ILE A 114 -19.07 -9.48 46.89
N GLN A 115 -19.70 -9.02 45.80
CA GLN A 115 -20.86 -8.13 45.85
C GLN A 115 -22.04 -8.76 46.59
N ASN A 116 -22.26 -10.06 46.40
CA ASN A 116 -23.37 -10.82 46.98
C ASN A 116 -23.05 -11.42 48.36
N HIS A 117 -21.83 -11.25 48.89
CA HIS A 117 -21.45 -11.78 50.18
C HIS A 117 -22.22 -11.10 51.33
N LYS A 118 -22.85 -11.92 52.18
CA LYS A 118 -23.57 -11.43 53.38
C LYS A 118 -22.54 -11.02 54.44
N GLY A 119 -22.59 -9.77 54.89
CA GLY A 119 -21.66 -9.22 55.88
C GLY A 119 -20.60 -8.28 55.30
N GLY A 120 -20.52 -8.13 53.97
CA GLY A 120 -19.65 -7.14 53.35
C GLY A 120 -20.13 -5.70 53.60
N ASP A 121 -19.20 -4.81 53.93
CA ASP A 121 -19.45 -3.37 54.08
C ASP A 121 -19.76 -2.70 52.73
N ALA A 122 -20.26 -1.46 52.79
CA ALA A 122 -20.68 -0.71 51.60
C ALA A 122 -19.52 -0.41 50.64
N GLU A 123 -18.31 -0.21 51.16
CA GLU A 123 -17.12 0.12 50.38
C GLU A 123 -16.65 -1.10 49.58
N THR A 124 -16.53 -2.25 50.25
CA THR A 124 -16.20 -3.54 49.60
C THR A 124 -17.19 -3.89 48.50
N LYS A 125 -18.49 -3.69 48.74
CA LYS A 125 -19.53 -3.90 47.70
C LYS A 125 -19.42 -2.92 46.54
N ASN A 126 -19.01 -1.68 46.80
CA ASN A 126 -18.78 -0.70 45.76
C ASN A 126 -17.56 -1.05 44.88
N TYR A 127 -16.46 -1.52 45.47
CA TYR A 127 -15.31 -2.01 44.71
C TYR A 127 -15.68 -3.21 43.84
N ALA A 128 -16.44 -4.16 44.38
CA ALA A 128 -16.93 -5.30 43.61
C ALA A 128 -17.78 -4.88 42.40
N ARG A 129 -18.67 -3.90 42.59
CA ARG A 129 -19.46 -3.31 41.49
C ARG A 129 -18.56 -2.71 40.39
N LEU A 130 -17.55 -1.94 40.77
CA LEU A 130 -16.62 -1.32 39.81
C LEU A 130 -15.82 -2.37 39.03
N ILE A 131 -15.39 -3.45 39.67
CA ILE A 131 -14.70 -4.57 39.01
C ILE A 131 -15.60 -5.21 37.95
N ILE A 132 -16.86 -5.48 38.30
CA ILE A 132 -17.85 -6.04 37.36
C ILE A 132 -18.02 -5.09 36.16
N GLU A 133 -18.27 -3.80 36.41
CA GLU A 133 -18.50 -2.79 35.36
C GLU A 133 -17.31 -2.68 34.40
N GLN A 134 -16.09 -2.61 34.92
CA GLN A 134 -14.90 -2.55 34.07
C GLN A 134 -14.67 -3.87 33.32
N GLY A 135 -14.96 -5.01 33.95
CA GLY A 135 -14.87 -6.31 33.30
C GLY A 135 -15.83 -6.43 32.11
N GLU A 136 -17.09 -6.04 32.29
CA GLU A 136 -18.10 -6.03 31.22
C GLU A 136 -17.72 -5.05 30.09
N ARG A 137 -17.16 -3.89 30.44
CA ARG A 137 -16.65 -2.91 29.47
C ARG A 137 -15.51 -3.48 28.63
N ILE A 138 -14.54 -4.16 29.24
CA ILE A 138 -13.45 -4.81 28.52
C ILE A 138 -14.00 -5.89 27.59
N ALA A 139 -14.94 -6.71 28.06
CA ALA A 139 -15.58 -7.73 27.23
C ALA A 139 -16.31 -7.12 26.02
N ALA A 140 -16.94 -5.95 26.19
CA ALA A 140 -17.57 -5.22 25.09
C ALA A 140 -16.56 -4.69 24.05
N ILE A 141 -15.42 -4.14 24.51
CA ILE A 141 -14.34 -3.68 23.62
C ILE A 141 -13.80 -4.84 22.78
N ILE A 142 -13.56 -5.99 23.41
CA ILE A 142 -13.07 -7.19 22.75
C ILE A 142 -14.08 -7.70 21.71
N ARG A 143 -15.37 -7.76 22.06
CA ARG A 143 -16.42 -8.13 21.10
C ARG A 143 -16.46 -7.21 19.89
N ASN A 144 -16.35 -5.90 20.10
CA ASN A 144 -16.30 -4.94 19.00
C ASN A 144 -15.06 -5.15 18.12
N LEU A 145 -13.88 -5.37 18.72
CA LEU A 145 -12.66 -5.66 17.97
C LEU A 145 -12.83 -6.86 17.01
N VAL A 146 -13.49 -7.93 17.46
CA VAL A 146 -13.76 -9.12 16.65
C VAL A 146 -14.85 -8.87 15.59
N LEU A 147 -15.86 -8.03 15.87
CA LEU A 147 -16.93 -7.71 14.90
C LEU A 147 -16.46 -6.77 13.77
N PHE A 148 -15.43 -5.96 14.02
CA PHE A 148 -14.78 -5.12 13.01
C PHE A 148 -13.63 -5.83 12.27
N SER A 149 -13.36 -7.10 12.64
CA SER A 149 -12.36 -7.98 12.01
C SER A 149 -13.04 -8.78 10.91
#